data_AF-A0AAV9W312-F1
#
_entry.id   AF-A0AAV9W312-F1
#
_cell.length_a   1.000
_cell.length_b   1.000
_cell.length_c   1.000
_cell.angle_alpha   90.00
_cell.angle_beta   90.00
_cell.angle_gamma   90.00
#
_symmetry.space_group_name_H-M   'P 1'
#
loop_
_entity.id
_entity.type
_entity.pdbx_description
1 polymer ?
#
loop_
_entity_poly.entity_id
_entity_poly.type
_entity_poly.pdbx_seq_one_letter_code
_entity_poly.pdbx_strand_id
1 'polypeptide(L)'
;MASLATTPPEVLHEILKDLRRKDILSLLRTSKSLYPTCYHYLWTTLIFTDHKSWSEDPCFGADLYLPNNRIRSDHITFKGLLGLIRAGAPFGLDITRVLWLGRSMFDRYGGLRSVSWDFRRHLADLLDQGEVGLREVGVHYCHEALSATEKPINSRDRDCLMPLPSLRKFTESKTIRDFSLIVDATTIRTFSTYFKPELITHFQLCVSFQEAYKWDRYSCTFTDRYGPLTKNIVEFTGLIRGMVNIRRFVWKMVSCNIPKEPQYESLQELEGLQGVFMELKQLRELNIYGPVFHSSFFLVPPETVKKLLIGGIMSAEWWMKFAKCPLEGVEELTLAKSQQDEQNGDEGRNLQKPIVLGDVACRGLTKLLIEEEDNVVPHSGHTSNRIPVDIGSCILNRNPGIGKPSSREIALKAANNLLATSEPWLRLISRQSAATLRYLVPERFLRADGPRGISVATDIDQDFLELFLTDHHAGLSREYLQSCCAQWRDFSGIETSQISTRPDGLPEYRLRLALVDAIEMVLDLYVYKYGLTPPAGKQKAFIEDCMETLQGPNVGEWLTRKREVQSVLRLCEERIEDEIDRQRDEMREKFAGRILNGDTFGLEDVRSEWRVLLGERFGRIGGDLRGT
;
A
#
# COMPACT_ATOMS: atom_id res chain seq x y z
N MET A 1 -36.57 -31.59 25.32
CA MET A 1 -35.96 -30.82 24.22
C MET A 1 -36.99 -30.68 23.12
N ALA A 2 -37.33 -29.47 22.70
CA ALA A 2 -38.26 -29.26 21.58
C ALA A 2 -37.60 -29.73 20.27
N SER A 3 -38.34 -30.47 19.44
CA SER A 3 -37.83 -30.94 18.15
C SER A 3 -37.77 -29.78 17.16
N LEU A 4 -36.65 -29.62 16.45
CA LEU A 4 -36.54 -28.67 15.34
C LEU A 4 -37.60 -28.91 14.26
N ALA A 5 -38.17 -30.12 14.17
CA ALA A 5 -39.23 -30.45 13.23
C ALA A 5 -40.58 -29.80 13.57
N THR A 6 -40.79 -29.38 14.82
CA THR A 6 -42.01 -28.70 15.27
C THR A 6 -41.86 -27.17 15.31
N THR A 7 -40.67 -26.65 14.98
CA THR A 7 -40.38 -25.23 14.98
C THR A 7 -41.03 -24.54 13.77
N PRO A 8 -41.65 -23.36 13.93
CA PRO A 8 -42.19 -22.59 12.81
C PRO A 8 -41.13 -22.34 11.71
N PRO A 9 -41.50 -22.40 10.41
CA PRO A 9 -40.56 -22.19 9.30
C PRO A 9 -39.80 -20.86 9.39
N GLU A 10 -40.42 -19.81 9.93
CA GLU A 10 -39.82 -18.49 10.08
C GLU A 10 -38.62 -18.54 11.05
N VAL A 11 -38.78 -19.22 12.17
CA VAL A 11 -37.72 -19.39 13.18
C VAL A 11 -36.62 -20.29 12.62
N LEU A 12 -36.98 -21.34 11.88
CA LEU A 12 -36.00 -22.17 11.17
C LEU A 12 -35.20 -21.35 10.16
N HIS A 13 -35.83 -20.47 9.39
CA HIS A 13 -35.13 -19.59 8.45
C HIS A 13 -34.15 -18.65 9.16
N GLU A 14 -34.49 -18.10 10.32
CA GLU A 14 -33.53 -17.32 11.11
C GLU A 14 -32.34 -18.16 11.57
N ILE A 15 -32.58 -19.40 12.04
CA ILE A 15 -31.48 -20.32 12.41
C ILE A 15 -30.60 -20.63 11.18
N LEU A 16 -31.21 -20.88 10.02
CA LEU A 16 -30.47 -21.20 8.79
C LEU A 16 -29.62 -20.01 8.30
N LYS A 17 -29.95 -18.76 8.65
CA LYS A 17 -29.14 -17.58 8.32
C LYS A 17 -27.77 -17.59 8.99
N ASP A 18 -27.70 -18.11 10.20
CA ASP A 18 -26.47 -18.16 11.00
C ASP A 18 -25.61 -19.41 10.68
N LEU A 19 -26.15 -20.36 9.92
CA LEU A 19 -25.43 -21.56 9.53
C LEU A 19 -24.63 -21.36 8.24
N ARG A 20 -23.45 -21.96 8.18
CA ARG A 20 -22.70 -22.03 6.92
C ARG A 20 -23.40 -22.97 5.96
N ARG A 21 -23.29 -22.71 4.66
CA ARG A 21 -23.91 -23.54 3.61
C ARG A 21 -23.64 -25.04 3.73
N LYS A 22 -22.41 -25.45 4.09
CA LYS A 22 -22.06 -26.87 4.27
C LYS A 22 -22.87 -27.53 5.40
N ASP A 23 -23.20 -26.75 6.43
CA ASP A 23 -23.96 -27.20 7.58
C ASP A 23 -25.45 -27.31 7.18
N ILE A 24 -25.98 -26.36 6.39
CA ILE A 24 -27.34 -26.43 5.81
C ILE A 24 -27.51 -27.64 4.88
N LEU A 25 -26.54 -27.91 4.00
CA LEU A 25 -26.56 -29.10 3.14
C LEU A 25 -26.49 -30.39 3.96
N SER A 26 -25.73 -30.40 5.05
CA SER A 26 -25.67 -31.54 5.97
C SER A 26 -27.01 -31.75 6.66
N LEU A 27 -27.69 -30.69 7.11
CA LEU A 27 -29.04 -30.76 7.68
C LEU A 27 -30.06 -31.30 6.66
N LEU A 28 -30.03 -30.80 5.43
CA LEU A 28 -30.91 -31.26 4.34
C LEU A 28 -30.74 -32.76 4.06
N ARG A 29 -29.51 -33.28 4.12
CA ARG A 29 -29.19 -34.70 3.89
C ARG A 29 -29.53 -35.60 5.08
N THR A 30 -29.48 -35.07 6.30
CA THR A 30 -29.65 -35.85 7.53
C THR A 30 -31.08 -35.85 8.06
N SER A 31 -31.91 -34.85 7.71
CA SER A 31 -33.28 -34.73 8.20
C SER A 31 -34.30 -34.51 7.09
N LYS A 32 -35.18 -35.51 6.87
CA LYS A 32 -36.29 -35.42 5.93
C LYS A 32 -37.30 -34.32 6.31
N SER A 33 -37.50 -34.06 7.60
CA SER A 33 -38.46 -33.03 8.06
C SER A 33 -37.95 -31.62 7.80
N LEU A 34 -36.64 -31.41 7.81
CA LEU A 34 -36.03 -30.11 7.50
C LEU A 34 -35.80 -29.91 6.00
N TYR A 35 -35.95 -30.96 5.19
CA TYR A 35 -35.69 -30.91 3.75
C TYR A 35 -36.43 -29.75 3.05
N PRO A 36 -37.75 -29.54 3.21
CA PRO A 36 -38.45 -28.46 2.50
C PRO A 36 -37.92 -27.07 2.88
N THR A 37 -37.69 -26.83 4.18
CA THR A 37 -37.21 -25.54 4.68
C THR A 37 -35.78 -25.26 4.25
N CYS A 38 -34.88 -26.24 4.40
CA CYS A 38 -33.49 -26.11 3.94
C CYS A 38 -33.41 -25.97 2.42
N TYR A 39 -34.21 -26.73 1.66
CA TYR A 39 -34.30 -26.63 0.21
C TYR A 39 -34.74 -25.21 -0.18
N HIS A 40 -35.84 -24.72 0.38
CA HIS A 40 -36.34 -23.39 0.10
C HIS A 40 -35.31 -22.31 0.43
N TYR A 41 -34.66 -22.42 1.58
CA TYR A 41 -33.64 -21.49 2.02
C TYR A 41 -32.46 -21.43 1.04
N LEU A 42 -31.93 -22.59 0.64
CA LEU A 42 -30.82 -22.67 -0.32
C LEU A 42 -31.20 -22.05 -1.68
N TRP A 43 -32.43 -22.26 -2.14
CA TRP A 43 -32.91 -21.71 -3.41
C TRP A 43 -33.35 -20.25 -3.36
N THR A 44 -33.40 -19.62 -2.18
CA THR A 44 -33.81 -18.21 -2.06
C THR A 44 -32.82 -17.26 -2.77
N THR A 45 -31.55 -17.66 -2.89
CA THR A 45 -30.51 -16.86 -3.55
C THR A 45 -29.66 -17.69 -4.52
N LEU A 46 -29.76 -17.35 -5.80
CA LEU A 46 -29.08 -18.04 -6.90
C LEU A 46 -28.06 -17.12 -7.56
N ILE A 47 -26.81 -17.59 -7.69
CA ILE A 47 -25.70 -16.78 -8.22
C ILE A 47 -24.94 -17.53 -9.30
N PHE A 48 -24.89 -16.92 -10.49
CA PHE A 48 -24.16 -17.40 -11.64
C PHE A 48 -22.83 -16.66 -11.80
N THR A 49 -21.79 -17.08 -11.08
CA THR A 49 -20.45 -16.46 -11.14
C THR A 49 -19.34 -17.51 -11.31
N ASP A 50 -18.27 -17.18 -12.01
CA ASP A 50 -17.08 -18.03 -12.12
C ASP A 50 -16.10 -17.69 -11.00
N HIS A 51 -15.86 -18.60 -10.04
CA HIS A 51 -15.02 -18.32 -8.85
C HIS A 51 -13.59 -17.89 -9.18
N LYS A 52 -12.98 -18.49 -10.21
CA LYS A 52 -11.53 -18.37 -10.40
C LYS A 52 -11.11 -16.95 -10.77
N SER A 53 -11.99 -16.19 -11.42
CA SER A 53 -11.66 -14.84 -11.86
C SER A 53 -11.78 -13.77 -10.75
N TRP A 54 -12.30 -14.06 -9.56
CA TRP A 54 -12.57 -13.00 -8.56
C TRP A 54 -11.57 -12.99 -7.41
N SER A 55 -11.12 -14.16 -6.95
CA SER A 55 -10.15 -14.24 -5.85
C SER A 55 -8.73 -13.86 -6.29
N GLU A 56 -8.43 -14.01 -7.57
CA GLU A 56 -7.12 -13.70 -8.14
C GLU A 56 -7.08 -12.36 -8.86
N ASP A 57 -8.24 -11.77 -9.18
CA ASP A 57 -8.30 -10.48 -9.86
C ASP A 57 -8.42 -9.34 -8.82
N PRO A 58 -7.35 -8.57 -8.59
CA PRO A 58 -7.39 -7.41 -7.68
C PRO A 58 -8.46 -6.40 -8.11
N CYS A 59 -8.89 -6.43 -9.38
CA CYS A 59 -9.95 -5.59 -9.90
C CYS A 59 -11.34 -5.97 -9.37
N PHE A 60 -11.55 -7.14 -8.78
CA PHE A 60 -12.89 -7.59 -8.39
C PHE A 60 -13.02 -8.24 -7.00
N GLY A 61 -11.92 -8.40 -6.24
CA GLY A 61 -11.87 -9.32 -5.10
C GLY A 61 -12.59 -8.92 -3.79
N ALA A 62 -12.77 -7.64 -3.46
CA ALA A 62 -13.21 -7.25 -2.10
C ALA A 62 -14.61 -6.63 -2.00
N ASP A 63 -15.07 -5.88 -3.01
CA ASP A 63 -16.22 -4.99 -2.84
C ASP A 63 -17.55 -5.51 -3.39
N LEU A 64 -17.54 -6.59 -4.17
CA LEU A 64 -18.79 -7.07 -4.74
C LEU A 64 -19.73 -7.55 -3.65
N TYR A 65 -20.89 -6.91 -3.62
CA TYR A 65 -22.00 -7.36 -2.83
C TYR A 65 -22.45 -8.73 -3.34
N LEU A 66 -21.99 -9.79 -2.67
CA LEU A 66 -22.47 -11.14 -2.87
C LEU A 66 -23.18 -11.59 -1.61
N PRO A 67 -24.46 -11.97 -1.69
CA PRO A 67 -25.17 -12.60 -0.58
C PRO A 67 -24.36 -13.77 0.02
N ASN A 68 -24.33 -13.84 1.36
CA ASN A 68 -23.58 -14.87 2.10
C ASN A 68 -24.11 -16.29 1.85
N ASN A 69 -25.40 -16.44 1.56
CA ASN A 69 -26.09 -17.73 1.45
C ASN A 69 -26.44 -18.08 -0.01
N ARG A 70 -25.40 -18.25 -0.83
CA ARG A 70 -25.55 -18.42 -2.28
C ARG A 70 -25.40 -19.87 -2.77
N ILE A 71 -26.28 -20.31 -3.68
CA ILE A 71 -25.98 -21.42 -4.58
C ILE A 71 -25.13 -20.88 -5.73
N ARG A 72 -23.88 -21.35 -5.81
CA ARG A 72 -22.93 -20.95 -6.85
C ARG A 72 -22.98 -21.91 -8.03
N SER A 73 -22.89 -21.35 -9.23
CA SER A 73 -22.81 -22.07 -10.50
C SER A 73 -21.66 -23.05 -10.62
N ASP A 74 -20.49 -22.79 -10.04
CA ASP A 74 -19.35 -23.71 -10.10
C ASP A 74 -19.58 -25.00 -9.29
N HIS A 75 -20.57 -24.99 -8.38
CA HIS A 75 -21.03 -26.17 -7.64
C HIS A 75 -22.24 -26.84 -8.28
N ILE A 76 -22.85 -26.23 -9.30
CA ILE A 76 -23.91 -26.86 -10.08
C ILE A 76 -23.30 -27.26 -11.42
N THR A 77 -23.20 -28.56 -11.70
CA THR A 77 -23.03 -28.98 -13.09
C THR A 77 -24.25 -28.51 -13.89
N PHE A 78 -24.13 -27.40 -14.62
CA PHE A 78 -25.20 -26.81 -15.43
C PHE A 78 -25.89 -27.80 -16.36
N LYS A 79 -25.15 -28.82 -16.82
CA LYS A 79 -25.72 -29.95 -17.58
C LYS A 79 -26.79 -30.72 -16.80
N GLY A 80 -26.59 -30.95 -15.50
CA GLY A 80 -27.59 -31.58 -14.63
C GLY A 80 -28.79 -30.67 -14.37
N LEU A 81 -28.56 -29.35 -14.29
CA LEU A 81 -29.62 -28.36 -14.12
C LEU A 81 -30.61 -28.41 -15.30
N LEU A 82 -30.09 -28.39 -16.53
CA LEU A 82 -30.89 -28.53 -17.74
C LEU A 82 -31.62 -29.85 -17.86
N GLY A 83 -30.96 -30.95 -17.50
CA GLY A 83 -31.59 -32.28 -17.52
C GLY A 83 -32.82 -32.31 -16.62
N LEU A 84 -32.72 -31.68 -15.44
CA LEU A 84 -33.83 -31.54 -14.50
C LEU A 84 -34.91 -30.58 -15.01
N ILE A 85 -34.55 -29.45 -15.66
CA ILE A 85 -35.52 -28.51 -16.28
C ILE A 85 -36.32 -29.23 -17.36
N ARG A 86 -35.63 -29.94 -18.26
CA ARG A 86 -36.26 -30.72 -19.34
C ARG A 86 -37.13 -31.86 -18.81
N ALA A 87 -36.86 -32.35 -17.60
CA ALA A 87 -37.68 -33.36 -16.93
C ALA A 87 -38.90 -32.77 -16.21
N GLY A 88 -39.14 -31.45 -16.28
CA GLY A 88 -40.25 -30.78 -15.62
C GLY A 88 -40.12 -30.74 -14.09
N ALA A 89 -38.92 -30.97 -13.55
CA ALA A 89 -38.70 -30.85 -12.12
C ALA A 89 -38.82 -29.37 -11.72
N PRO A 90 -39.58 -29.03 -10.65
CA PRO A 90 -39.63 -27.66 -10.15
C PRO A 90 -38.22 -27.27 -9.70
N PHE A 91 -37.57 -26.44 -10.51
CA PHE A 91 -36.39 -25.72 -10.07
C PHE A 91 -36.87 -24.67 -9.10
N GLY A 92 -36.19 -24.53 -7.95
CA GLY A 92 -36.49 -23.48 -6.98
C GLY A 92 -36.32 -22.03 -7.49
N LEU A 93 -36.37 -21.80 -8.80
CA LEU A 93 -36.47 -20.50 -9.46
C LEU A 93 -37.78 -19.78 -9.11
N ASP A 94 -38.88 -20.53 -8.93
CA ASP A 94 -40.18 -20.01 -8.48
C ASP A 94 -40.09 -19.37 -7.08
N ILE A 95 -39.27 -19.96 -6.20
CA ILE A 95 -38.98 -19.46 -4.85
C ILE A 95 -37.71 -18.60 -4.76
N THR A 96 -36.98 -18.42 -5.87
CA THR A 96 -35.80 -17.56 -5.92
C THR A 96 -36.23 -16.11 -5.75
N ARG A 97 -35.65 -15.42 -4.75
CA ARG A 97 -35.91 -14.00 -4.48
C ARG A 97 -34.75 -13.10 -4.90
N VAL A 98 -33.53 -13.64 -4.88
CA VAL A 98 -32.31 -12.93 -5.26
C VAL A 98 -31.62 -13.71 -6.37
N LEU A 99 -31.43 -13.06 -7.52
CA LEU A 99 -30.81 -13.66 -8.71
C LEU A 99 -29.60 -12.85 -9.14
N TRP A 100 -28.43 -13.46 -9.20
CA TRP A 100 -27.22 -12.79 -9.67
C TRP A 100 -26.73 -13.37 -10.99
N LEU A 101 -26.81 -12.56 -12.04
CA LEU A 101 -26.32 -12.85 -13.39
C LEU A 101 -24.87 -12.35 -13.51
N GLY A 102 -23.91 -13.15 -13.06
CA GLY A 102 -22.49 -12.79 -13.16
C GLY A 102 -21.89 -13.11 -14.54
N ARG A 103 -20.58 -12.88 -14.69
CA ARG A 103 -19.83 -13.05 -15.95
C ARG A 103 -20.10 -14.38 -16.65
N SER A 104 -20.24 -15.48 -15.91
CA SER A 104 -20.53 -16.82 -16.48
C SER A 104 -21.85 -16.92 -17.27
N MET A 105 -22.82 -16.04 -17.00
CA MET A 105 -24.06 -15.92 -17.78
C MET A 105 -23.81 -15.32 -19.16
N PHE A 106 -22.78 -14.51 -19.30
CA PHE A 106 -22.52 -13.71 -20.49
C PHE A 106 -21.23 -14.11 -21.23
N ASP A 107 -20.37 -14.90 -20.59
CA ASP A 107 -19.12 -15.35 -21.18
C ASP A 107 -19.36 -16.36 -22.30
N ARG A 108 -18.56 -16.17 -23.35
CA ARG A 108 -18.51 -16.97 -24.57
C ARG A 108 -17.37 -17.98 -24.52
N TYR A 109 -16.23 -17.60 -23.93
CA TYR A 109 -14.94 -18.29 -24.11
C TYR A 109 -14.69 -19.40 -23.10
N GLY A 110 -15.70 -19.76 -22.30
CA GLY A 110 -15.54 -20.68 -21.19
C GLY A 110 -14.99 -22.03 -21.62
N GLY A 111 -13.72 -22.25 -21.31
CA GLY A 111 -13.26 -23.58 -20.94
C GLY A 111 -14.28 -24.18 -19.96
N LEU A 112 -14.84 -25.33 -20.35
CA LEU A 112 -15.60 -26.30 -19.54
C LEU A 112 -16.83 -25.85 -18.71
N ARG A 113 -17.20 -24.56 -18.55
CA ARG A 113 -18.25 -24.16 -17.57
C ARG A 113 -19.21 -22.99 -17.92
N SER A 114 -19.38 -22.61 -19.18
CA SER A 114 -20.40 -21.59 -19.53
C SER A 114 -21.83 -22.10 -19.29
N VAL A 115 -22.71 -21.19 -18.89
CA VAL A 115 -24.15 -21.47 -18.77
C VAL A 115 -24.69 -21.78 -20.17
N SER A 116 -25.45 -22.88 -20.30
CA SER A 116 -25.97 -23.26 -21.61
C SER A 116 -26.94 -22.23 -22.17
N TRP A 117 -27.03 -22.19 -23.49
CA TRP A 117 -28.01 -21.39 -24.21
C TRP A 117 -29.46 -21.73 -23.79
N ASP A 118 -29.80 -23.01 -23.68
CA ASP A 118 -31.14 -23.46 -23.28
C ASP A 118 -31.55 -22.91 -21.91
N PHE A 119 -30.61 -22.81 -20.96
CA PHE A 119 -30.89 -22.27 -19.65
C PHE A 119 -31.17 -20.77 -19.71
N ARG A 120 -30.35 -20.03 -20.47
CA ARG A 120 -30.57 -18.59 -20.67
C ARG A 120 -31.94 -18.32 -21.26
N ARG A 121 -32.37 -19.15 -22.24
CA ARG A 121 -33.69 -19.06 -22.86
C ARG A 121 -34.80 -19.35 -21.87
N HIS A 122 -34.69 -20.44 -21.12
CA HIS A 122 -35.67 -20.79 -20.10
C HIS A 122 -35.80 -19.69 -19.03
N LEU A 123 -34.68 -19.11 -18.58
CA LEU A 123 -34.70 -17.98 -17.65
C LEU A 123 -35.37 -16.73 -18.27
N ALA A 124 -35.10 -16.44 -19.54
CA ALA A 124 -35.75 -15.35 -20.25
C ALA A 124 -37.27 -15.56 -20.34
N ASP A 125 -37.72 -16.78 -20.67
CA ASP A 125 -39.14 -17.15 -20.72
C ASP A 125 -39.81 -16.95 -19.35
N LEU A 126 -39.17 -17.41 -18.26
CA LEU A 126 -39.67 -17.23 -16.90
C LEU A 126 -39.80 -15.76 -16.49
N LEU A 127 -38.81 -14.92 -16.88
CA LEU A 127 -38.85 -13.48 -16.65
C LEU A 127 -39.99 -12.83 -17.45
N ASP A 128 -40.15 -13.22 -18.72
CA ASP A 128 -41.19 -12.68 -19.61
C ASP A 128 -42.60 -13.03 -19.16
N GLN A 129 -42.78 -14.21 -18.54
CA GLN A 129 -44.03 -14.68 -17.98
C GLN A 129 -44.29 -14.14 -16.56
N GLY A 130 -43.26 -13.58 -15.91
CA GLY A 130 -43.36 -13.09 -14.54
C GLY A 130 -43.55 -14.20 -13.49
N GLU A 131 -43.17 -15.45 -13.83
CA GLU A 131 -43.32 -16.63 -12.95
C GLU A 131 -42.30 -16.65 -11.80
N VAL A 132 -41.35 -15.72 -11.81
CA VAL A 132 -40.31 -15.62 -10.78
C VAL A 132 -40.64 -14.53 -9.76
N GLY A 133 -40.55 -14.89 -8.47
CA GLY A 133 -40.78 -14.01 -7.32
C GLY A 133 -39.59 -13.11 -6.96
N LEU A 134 -38.85 -12.62 -7.96
CA LEU A 134 -37.61 -11.86 -7.74
C LEU A 134 -37.87 -10.52 -7.04
N ARG A 135 -37.10 -10.27 -5.99
CA ARG A 135 -37.04 -9.00 -5.25
C ARG A 135 -35.73 -8.25 -5.48
N GLU A 136 -34.67 -8.98 -5.83
CA GLU A 136 -33.39 -8.38 -6.14
C GLU A 136 -32.73 -9.11 -7.30
N VAL A 137 -32.18 -8.34 -8.23
CA VAL A 137 -31.38 -8.89 -9.32
C VAL A 137 -30.05 -8.17 -9.37
N GLY A 138 -28.98 -8.93 -9.39
CA GLY A 138 -27.65 -8.44 -9.69
C GLY A 138 -27.21 -8.82 -11.09
N VAL A 139 -26.56 -7.91 -11.79
CA VAL A 139 -26.08 -8.16 -13.16
C VAL A 139 -24.64 -7.68 -13.30
N HIS A 140 -23.77 -8.56 -13.80
CA HIS A 140 -22.46 -8.17 -14.31
C HIS A 140 -22.57 -7.83 -15.79
N TYR A 141 -22.68 -6.54 -16.09
CA TYR A 141 -22.85 -6.00 -17.44
C TYR A 141 -21.50 -5.66 -18.08
N CYS A 142 -20.95 -6.61 -18.83
CA CYS A 142 -19.60 -6.48 -19.37
C CYS A 142 -19.59 -6.23 -20.89
N HIS A 143 -18.61 -5.46 -21.38
CA HIS A 143 -18.53 -5.13 -22.80
C HIS A 143 -18.10 -6.30 -23.69
N GLU A 144 -17.43 -7.33 -23.15
CA GLU A 144 -17.15 -8.56 -23.91
C GLU A 144 -18.44 -9.20 -24.42
N ALA A 145 -19.50 -9.17 -23.60
CA ALA A 145 -20.80 -9.70 -23.96
C ALA A 145 -21.45 -8.86 -25.07
N LEU A 146 -21.35 -7.52 -25.01
CA LEU A 146 -21.82 -6.64 -26.08
C LEU A 146 -21.04 -6.84 -27.37
N SER A 147 -19.72 -6.83 -27.30
CA SER A 147 -18.84 -7.04 -28.44
C SER A 147 -19.07 -8.39 -29.14
N ALA A 148 -19.46 -9.43 -28.38
CA ALA A 148 -19.84 -10.71 -28.97
C ALA A 148 -21.11 -10.58 -29.83
N THR A 149 -22.09 -9.77 -29.41
CA THR A 149 -23.35 -9.55 -30.17
C THR A 149 -23.20 -8.66 -31.41
N GLU A 150 -22.23 -7.74 -31.41
CA GLU A 150 -22.01 -6.79 -32.52
C GLU A 150 -21.34 -7.43 -33.75
N LYS A 151 -20.60 -8.54 -33.58
CA LYS A 151 -19.87 -9.19 -34.70
C LYS A 151 -20.80 -10.11 -35.50
N PRO A 152 -21.03 -9.88 -36.82
CA PRO A 152 -21.99 -10.67 -37.62
C PRO A 152 -21.67 -12.17 -37.73
N ILE A 153 -20.38 -12.52 -37.72
CA ILE A 153 -19.87 -13.91 -37.80
C ILE A 153 -20.27 -14.72 -36.56
N ASN A 154 -20.66 -14.03 -35.48
CA ASN A 154 -21.02 -14.56 -34.19
C ASN A 154 -22.55 -14.55 -33.99
N SER A 155 -23.36 -14.75 -35.04
CA SER A 155 -24.82 -14.60 -34.94
C SER A 155 -25.51 -15.52 -33.93
N ARG A 156 -24.94 -16.72 -33.66
CA ARG A 156 -25.36 -17.59 -32.54
C ARG A 156 -25.04 -17.03 -31.16
N ASP A 157 -24.18 -16.00 -31.07
CA ASP A 157 -23.76 -15.31 -29.85
C ASP A 157 -24.61 -14.07 -29.53
N ARG A 158 -25.58 -13.68 -30.39
CA ARG A 158 -26.58 -12.65 -30.05
C ARG A 158 -27.36 -12.97 -28.77
N ASP A 159 -27.35 -14.23 -28.38
CA ASP A 159 -28.16 -14.76 -27.29
C ASP A 159 -27.45 -14.74 -25.92
N CYS A 160 -26.20 -14.27 -25.83
CA CYS A 160 -25.53 -14.11 -24.53
C CYS A 160 -26.25 -13.08 -23.65
N LEU A 161 -26.75 -12.00 -24.25
CA LEU A 161 -27.50 -10.95 -23.56
C LEU A 161 -29.01 -11.21 -23.48
N MET A 162 -29.49 -12.35 -23.98
CA MET A 162 -30.92 -12.67 -24.06
C MET A 162 -31.69 -12.51 -22.73
N PRO A 163 -31.14 -12.83 -21.54
CA PRO A 163 -31.88 -12.58 -20.30
C PRO A 163 -32.12 -11.10 -20.01
N LEU A 164 -31.34 -10.17 -20.58
CA LEU A 164 -31.41 -8.75 -20.24
C LEU A 164 -32.66 -8.05 -20.81
N PRO A 165 -33.06 -8.22 -22.08
CA PRO A 165 -34.36 -7.73 -22.56
C PRO A 165 -35.55 -8.24 -21.74
N SER A 166 -35.59 -9.54 -21.42
CA SER A 166 -36.68 -10.11 -20.60
C SER A 166 -36.63 -9.60 -19.16
N LEU A 167 -35.44 -9.40 -18.59
CA LEU A 167 -35.29 -8.74 -17.30
C LEU A 167 -35.81 -7.30 -17.34
N ARG A 168 -35.48 -6.53 -18.37
CA ARG A 168 -36.02 -5.18 -18.55
C ARG A 168 -37.55 -5.19 -18.54
N LYS A 169 -38.15 -6.05 -19.37
CA LYS A 169 -39.61 -6.21 -19.44
C LYS A 169 -40.20 -6.63 -18.10
N PHE A 170 -39.59 -7.61 -17.42
CA PHE A 170 -40.00 -8.03 -16.08
C PHE A 170 -40.04 -6.86 -15.09
N THR A 171 -39.02 -5.99 -15.13
CA THR A 171 -38.95 -4.80 -14.27
C THR A 171 -39.91 -3.68 -14.66
N GLU A 172 -40.62 -3.76 -15.80
CA GLU A 172 -41.56 -2.72 -16.20
C GLU A 172 -42.71 -2.54 -15.23
N SER A 173 -43.14 -3.64 -14.62
CA SER A 173 -44.21 -3.69 -13.62
C SER A 173 -43.75 -3.42 -12.18
N LYS A 174 -42.45 -3.21 -11.96
CA LYS A 174 -41.86 -3.19 -10.62
C LYS A 174 -41.58 -1.77 -10.14
N THR A 175 -41.70 -1.59 -8.83
CA THR A 175 -41.30 -0.36 -8.13
C THR A 175 -40.06 -0.61 -7.28
N ILE A 176 -39.39 0.45 -6.85
CA ILE A 176 -38.24 0.36 -5.94
C ILE A 176 -38.57 -0.26 -4.58
N ARG A 177 -39.85 -0.32 -4.19
CA ARG A 177 -40.30 -0.97 -2.93
C ARG A 177 -40.33 -2.48 -3.06
N ASP A 178 -40.60 -2.97 -4.27
CA ASP A 178 -40.79 -4.39 -4.55
C ASP A 178 -39.54 -5.03 -5.16
N PHE A 179 -38.68 -4.21 -5.76
CA PHE A 179 -37.55 -4.66 -6.56
C PHE A 179 -36.32 -3.77 -6.41
N SER A 180 -35.15 -4.39 -6.34
CA SER A 180 -33.84 -3.76 -6.29
C SER A 180 -32.96 -4.27 -7.42
N LEU A 181 -32.35 -3.37 -8.19
CA LEU A 181 -31.39 -3.72 -9.22
C LEU A 181 -29.97 -3.34 -8.79
N ILE A 182 -29.06 -4.31 -8.85
CA ILE A 182 -27.62 -4.13 -8.61
C ILE A 182 -26.91 -4.35 -9.94
N VAL A 183 -26.09 -3.40 -10.37
CA VAL A 183 -25.36 -3.53 -11.63
C VAL A 183 -23.86 -3.31 -11.39
N ASP A 184 -23.07 -4.31 -11.77
CA ASP A 184 -21.61 -4.22 -11.88
C ASP A 184 -21.27 -4.16 -13.37
N ALA A 185 -20.81 -3.01 -13.83
CA ALA A 185 -20.62 -2.74 -15.25
C ALA A 185 -19.14 -2.54 -15.57
N THR A 186 -18.71 -3.03 -16.73
CA THR A 186 -17.43 -2.61 -17.35
C THR A 186 -17.65 -1.65 -18.51
N THR A 187 -18.92 -1.30 -18.78
CA THR A 187 -19.33 -0.43 -19.89
C THR A 187 -20.69 0.20 -19.61
N ILE A 188 -20.91 1.40 -20.14
CA ILE A 188 -22.22 2.06 -20.11
C ILE A 188 -22.90 2.08 -21.50
N ARG A 189 -22.25 1.50 -22.51
CA ARG A 189 -22.81 1.41 -23.87
C ARG A 189 -24.12 0.63 -23.80
N THR A 190 -25.14 1.15 -24.47
CA THR A 190 -26.50 0.56 -24.53
C THR A 190 -27.09 0.21 -23.16
N PHE A 191 -26.60 0.82 -22.07
CA PHE A 191 -27.05 0.52 -20.71
C PHE A 191 -28.55 0.72 -20.55
N SER A 192 -29.06 1.86 -21.03
CA SER A 192 -30.49 2.19 -21.02
C SER A 192 -31.33 1.31 -21.96
N THR A 193 -30.71 0.44 -22.76
CA THR A 193 -31.41 -0.59 -23.55
C THR A 193 -31.83 -1.77 -22.67
N TYR A 194 -31.14 -2.02 -21.56
CA TYR A 194 -31.36 -3.21 -20.73
C TYR A 194 -31.83 -2.88 -19.31
N PHE A 195 -31.56 -1.68 -18.82
CA PHE A 195 -31.85 -1.33 -17.43
C PHE A 195 -32.69 -0.06 -17.34
N LYS A 196 -33.54 -0.01 -16.32
CA LYS A 196 -34.25 1.18 -15.86
C LYS A 196 -33.40 1.84 -14.77
N PRO A 197 -32.75 2.99 -15.04
CA PRO A 197 -31.85 3.63 -14.07
C PRO A 197 -32.51 3.89 -12.71
N GLU A 198 -33.81 4.21 -12.70
CA GLU A 198 -34.58 4.49 -11.49
C GLU A 198 -34.73 3.28 -10.54
N LEU A 199 -34.52 2.05 -11.02
CA LEU A 199 -34.58 0.84 -10.19
C LEU A 199 -33.22 0.45 -9.60
N ILE A 200 -32.14 1.13 -9.99
CA ILE A 200 -30.78 0.81 -9.57
C ILE A 200 -30.52 1.37 -8.17
N THR A 201 -30.22 0.48 -7.24
CA THR A 201 -29.85 0.84 -5.86
C THR A 201 -28.35 0.73 -5.63
N HIS A 202 -27.66 -0.08 -6.42
CA HIS A 202 -26.21 -0.28 -6.32
C HIS A 202 -25.62 -0.29 -7.72
N PHE A 203 -24.66 0.59 -7.96
CA PHE A 203 -23.98 0.66 -9.24
C PHE A 203 -22.47 0.67 -9.04
N GLN A 204 -21.82 -0.35 -9.60
CA GLN A 204 -20.37 -0.42 -9.69
C GLN A 204 -19.97 -0.27 -11.15
N LEU A 205 -19.01 0.61 -11.42
CA LEU A 205 -18.45 0.81 -12.74
C LEU A 205 -16.94 0.58 -12.68
N CYS A 206 -16.49 -0.51 -13.29
CA CYS A 206 -15.09 -0.79 -13.52
C CYS A 206 -14.66 -0.12 -14.83
N VAL A 207 -13.78 0.87 -14.74
CA VAL A 207 -13.33 1.69 -15.87
C VAL A 207 -11.92 1.34 -16.31
N SER A 208 -11.74 1.27 -17.63
CA SER A 208 -10.41 1.32 -18.24
C SER A 208 -10.41 2.37 -19.35
N PHE A 209 -9.37 3.21 -19.34
CA PHE A 209 -9.12 4.26 -20.34
C PHE A 209 -8.17 3.84 -21.45
N GLN A 210 -7.49 2.70 -21.31
CA GLN A 210 -6.57 2.20 -22.32
C GLN A 210 -7.29 1.37 -23.36
N GLU A 211 -6.84 1.46 -24.61
CA GLU A 211 -7.15 0.43 -25.59
C GLU A 211 -6.54 -0.90 -25.13
N ALA A 212 -7.38 -1.93 -25.01
CA ALA A 212 -6.96 -3.26 -24.59
C ALA A 212 -5.77 -3.71 -25.45
N TYR A 213 -4.60 -3.86 -24.83
CA TYR A 213 -3.49 -4.52 -25.49
C TYR A 213 -3.92 -5.94 -25.90
N LYS A 214 -3.22 -6.54 -26.87
CA LYS A 214 -3.52 -7.82 -27.55
C LYS A 214 -3.91 -9.02 -26.65
N TRP A 215 -3.83 -8.91 -25.33
CA TRP A 215 -4.06 -9.98 -24.37
C TRP A 215 -5.31 -9.81 -23.50
N ASP A 216 -5.97 -8.66 -23.48
CA ASP A 216 -6.89 -8.36 -22.36
C ASP A 216 -8.34 -8.81 -22.58
N ARG A 217 -8.76 -9.69 -21.68
CA ARG A 217 -10.16 -10.04 -21.39
C ARG A 217 -10.91 -8.92 -20.66
N TYR A 218 -10.41 -7.70 -20.75
CA TYR A 218 -10.91 -6.53 -20.06
C TYR A 218 -11.26 -5.48 -21.10
N SER A 219 -12.56 -5.31 -21.26
CA SER A 219 -13.12 -4.31 -22.12
C SER A 219 -12.81 -2.88 -21.65
N CYS A 220 -12.46 -2.04 -22.60
CA CYS A 220 -12.32 -0.60 -22.40
C CYS A 220 -13.69 0.05 -22.19
N THR A 221 -13.84 0.85 -21.14
CA THR A 221 -15.11 1.55 -20.84
C THR A 221 -15.16 2.88 -21.57
N PHE A 222 -14.06 3.63 -21.53
CA PHE A 222 -13.95 5.00 -22.04
C PHE A 222 -12.67 5.14 -22.86
N THR A 223 -12.75 4.82 -24.16
CA THR A 223 -11.62 4.98 -25.10
C THR A 223 -12.00 5.88 -26.25
N ASP A 224 -11.00 6.45 -26.92
CA ASP A 224 -11.15 7.27 -28.12
C ASP A 224 -11.96 6.57 -29.23
N ARG A 225 -11.91 5.22 -29.28
CA ARG A 225 -12.76 4.41 -30.16
C ARG A 225 -14.27 4.70 -30.00
N TYR A 226 -14.72 5.09 -28.81
CA TYR A 226 -16.13 5.38 -28.52
C TYR A 226 -16.48 6.87 -28.57
N GLY A 227 -15.50 7.69 -28.94
CA GLY A 227 -15.62 9.13 -29.03
C GLY A 227 -14.73 9.86 -28.02
N PRO A 228 -14.69 11.19 -28.09
CA PRO A 228 -13.89 11.99 -27.17
C PRO A 228 -14.36 11.80 -25.73
N LEU A 229 -13.43 11.93 -24.78
CA LEU A 229 -13.72 11.73 -23.36
C LEU A 229 -14.85 12.63 -22.84
N THR A 230 -14.97 13.85 -23.36
CA THR A 230 -16.08 14.78 -23.04
C THR A 230 -17.45 14.18 -23.34
N LYS A 231 -17.61 13.51 -24.49
CA LYS A 231 -18.84 12.80 -24.85
C LYS A 231 -19.14 11.66 -23.87
N ASN A 232 -18.10 10.90 -23.48
CA ASN A 232 -18.23 9.81 -22.52
C ASN A 232 -18.66 10.33 -21.13
N ILE A 233 -18.13 11.47 -20.68
CA ILE A 233 -18.52 12.12 -19.43
C ILE A 233 -19.97 12.56 -19.49
N VAL A 234 -20.42 13.16 -20.62
CA VAL A 234 -21.82 13.58 -20.80
C VAL A 234 -22.77 12.38 -20.78
N GLU A 235 -22.43 11.28 -21.48
CA GLU A 235 -23.22 10.05 -21.49
C GLU A 235 -23.31 9.45 -20.07
N PHE A 236 -22.18 9.35 -19.37
CA PHE A 236 -22.13 8.88 -17.99
C PHE A 236 -22.93 9.77 -17.04
N THR A 237 -22.81 11.09 -17.18
CA THR A 237 -23.57 12.07 -16.40
C THR A 237 -25.07 11.91 -16.60
N GLY A 238 -25.51 11.73 -17.85
CA GLY A 238 -26.91 11.47 -18.18
C GLY A 238 -27.42 10.16 -17.57
N LEU A 239 -26.58 9.11 -17.56
CA LEU A 239 -26.92 7.83 -16.95
C LEU A 239 -27.09 7.94 -15.42
N ILE A 240 -26.11 8.52 -14.72
CA ILE A 240 -26.15 8.67 -13.26
C ILE A 240 -27.34 9.54 -12.82
N ARG A 241 -27.68 10.58 -13.59
CA ARG A 241 -28.85 11.43 -13.33
C ARG A 241 -30.16 10.61 -13.26
N GLY A 242 -30.26 9.54 -14.04
CA GLY A 242 -31.42 8.64 -14.00
C GLY A 242 -31.48 7.74 -12.77
N MET A 243 -30.36 7.53 -12.07
CA MET A 243 -30.24 6.61 -10.92
C MET A 243 -30.68 7.25 -9.60
N VAL A 244 -31.89 7.80 -9.57
CA VAL A 244 -32.41 8.59 -8.43
C VAL A 244 -32.51 7.82 -7.11
N ASN A 245 -32.52 6.49 -7.15
CA ASN A 245 -32.62 5.60 -6.00
C ASN A 245 -31.29 4.93 -5.62
N ILE A 246 -30.16 5.36 -6.21
CA ILE A 246 -28.85 4.80 -5.90
C ILE A 246 -28.48 5.04 -4.43
N ARG A 247 -28.06 3.96 -3.76
CA ARG A 247 -27.62 3.94 -2.36
C ARG A 247 -26.13 3.68 -2.24
N ARG A 248 -25.56 2.90 -3.16
CA ARG A 248 -24.13 2.63 -3.23
C ARG A 248 -23.62 2.86 -4.64
N PHE A 249 -22.59 3.69 -4.76
CA PHE A 249 -21.87 3.89 -6.01
C PHE A 249 -20.41 3.50 -5.83
N VAL A 250 -19.88 2.71 -6.76
CA VAL A 250 -18.48 2.28 -6.78
C VAL A 250 -17.87 2.64 -8.13
N TRP A 251 -16.87 3.50 -8.12
CA TRP A 251 -16.01 3.76 -9.26
C TRP A 251 -14.72 2.98 -9.10
N LYS A 252 -14.34 2.17 -10.08
CA LYS A 252 -13.12 1.37 -10.00
C LYS A 252 -12.29 1.47 -11.26
N MET A 253 -11.19 2.21 -11.22
CA MET A 253 -10.22 2.24 -12.29
C MET A 253 -9.37 0.97 -12.28
N VAL A 254 -9.50 0.19 -13.35
CA VAL A 254 -8.67 -0.98 -13.63
C VAL A 254 -7.44 -0.47 -14.37
N SER A 255 -6.32 -0.24 -13.68
CA SER A 255 -5.09 0.17 -14.37
C SER A 255 -4.33 -1.05 -14.88
N CYS A 256 -4.11 -1.07 -16.19
CA CYS A 256 -2.94 -1.68 -16.79
C CYS A 256 -2.04 -0.48 -17.11
N ASN A 257 -0.95 -0.26 -16.39
CA ASN A 257 0.07 0.79 -16.66
C ASN A 257 -0.47 2.22 -16.83
N ILE A 258 -0.48 3.06 -15.78
CA ILE A 258 -0.94 4.48 -15.84
C ILE A 258 -0.55 5.13 -17.19
N PRO A 259 -1.47 5.25 -18.17
CA PRO A 259 -1.16 5.99 -19.39
C PRO A 259 -0.95 7.45 -19.00
N LYS A 260 -0.22 8.19 -19.84
CA LYS A 260 -0.22 9.67 -19.77
C LYS A 260 -1.66 10.11 -19.60
N GLU A 261 -1.92 10.90 -18.55
CA GLU A 261 -3.27 11.40 -18.23
C GLU A 261 -3.96 11.85 -19.52
N PRO A 262 -5.20 11.41 -19.78
CA PRO A 262 -5.90 11.81 -20.99
C PRO A 262 -5.87 13.35 -21.06
N GLN A 263 -5.37 13.90 -22.16
CA GLN A 263 -5.25 15.33 -22.32
C GLN A 263 -6.67 15.92 -22.29
N TYR A 264 -6.95 16.68 -21.25
CA TYR A 264 -8.28 17.15 -20.95
C TYR A 264 -8.39 18.63 -21.30
N GLU A 265 -9.24 18.96 -22.28
CA GLU A 265 -9.36 20.34 -22.80
C GLU A 265 -10.26 21.24 -21.94
N SER A 266 -11.23 20.69 -21.18
CA SER A 266 -12.25 21.48 -20.47
C SER A 266 -12.77 20.83 -19.19
N LEU A 267 -12.63 21.50 -18.03
CA LEU A 267 -13.20 21.08 -16.73
C LEU A 267 -14.74 21.18 -16.63
N GLN A 268 -15.41 21.79 -17.61
CA GLN A 268 -16.86 22.10 -17.54
C GLN A 268 -17.75 20.85 -17.45
N GLU A 269 -17.44 19.78 -18.18
CA GLU A 269 -18.22 18.55 -18.15
C GLU A 269 -18.14 17.84 -16.79
N LEU A 270 -17.01 17.99 -16.09
CA LEU A 270 -16.83 17.46 -14.74
C LEU A 270 -17.63 18.24 -13.70
N GLU A 271 -17.85 19.54 -13.91
CA GLU A 271 -18.77 20.34 -13.08
C GLU A 271 -20.22 19.85 -13.25
N GLY A 272 -20.62 19.52 -14.49
CA GLY A 272 -21.92 18.91 -14.76
C GLY A 272 -22.10 17.56 -14.05
N LEU A 273 -21.05 16.72 -14.05
CA LEU A 273 -21.02 15.47 -13.31
C LEU A 273 -21.12 15.69 -11.79
N GLN A 274 -20.35 16.64 -11.25
CA GLN A 274 -20.38 17.01 -9.83
C GLN A 274 -21.79 17.44 -9.41
N GLY A 275 -22.46 18.27 -10.21
CA GLY A 275 -23.84 18.72 -9.94
C GLY A 275 -24.82 17.55 -9.83
N VAL A 276 -24.73 16.58 -10.75
CA VAL A 276 -25.58 15.38 -10.71
C VAL A 276 -25.35 14.56 -9.45
N PHE A 277 -24.09 14.37 -9.03
CA PHE A 277 -23.81 13.63 -7.79
C PHE A 277 -24.44 14.31 -6.58
N MET A 278 -24.34 15.64 -6.45
CA MET A 278 -24.93 16.39 -5.34
C MET A 278 -26.46 16.26 -5.25
N GLU A 279 -27.13 15.92 -6.36
CA GLU A 279 -28.58 15.67 -6.40
C GLU A 279 -29.00 14.26 -5.96
N LEU A 280 -28.05 13.33 -5.75
CA LEU A 280 -28.32 11.93 -5.38
C LEU A 280 -28.69 11.78 -3.90
N LYS A 281 -29.94 12.14 -3.55
CA LYS A 281 -30.46 12.17 -2.17
C LYS A 281 -30.49 10.83 -1.43
N GLN A 282 -30.32 9.72 -2.14
CA GLN A 282 -30.35 8.37 -1.55
C GLN A 282 -28.94 7.77 -1.40
N LEU A 283 -27.90 8.42 -1.95
CA LEU A 283 -26.54 7.87 -1.95
C LEU A 283 -25.98 7.87 -0.53
N ARG A 284 -25.64 6.69 -0.02
CA ARG A 284 -25.11 6.45 1.33
C ARG A 284 -23.67 5.97 1.34
N GLU A 285 -23.26 5.25 0.30
CA GLU A 285 -21.92 4.70 0.20
C GLU A 285 -21.30 5.11 -1.14
N LEU A 286 -20.12 5.74 -1.08
CA LEU A 286 -19.35 6.18 -2.24
C LEU A 286 -17.95 5.58 -2.16
N ASN A 287 -17.61 4.70 -3.09
CA ASN A 287 -16.29 4.10 -3.19
C ASN A 287 -15.62 4.57 -4.48
N ILE A 288 -14.43 5.14 -4.41
CA ILE A 288 -13.67 5.64 -5.55
C ILE A 288 -12.28 5.02 -5.51
N TYR A 289 -12.00 4.13 -6.46
CA TYR A 289 -10.67 3.55 -6.67
C TYR A 289 -10.04 4.15 -7.92
N GLY A 290 -9.06 5.02 -7.72
CA GLY A 290 -8.40 5.78 -8.79
C GLY A 290 -9.20 7.01 -9.24
N PRO A 291 -8.62 7.83 -10.12
CA PRO A 291 -9.21 9.10 -10.52
C PRO A 291 -10.50 8.94 -11.33
N VAL A 292 -11.45 9.84 -11.10
CA VAL A 292 -12.70 9.93 -11.86
C VAL A 292 -12.45 10.82 -13.07
N PHE A 293 -12.11 10.20 -14.21
CA PHE A 293 -11.72 10.82 -15.49
C PHE A 293 -10.42 11.65 -15.48
N HIS A 294 -10.10 12.37 -14.40
CA HIS A 294 -8.91 13.23 -14.30
C HIS A 294 -8.29 13.16 -12.90
N SER A 295 -6.95 13.15 -12.81
CA SER A 295 -6.22 12.96 -11.55
C SER A 295 -6.42 14.07 -10.53
N SER A 296 -6.60 15.31 -10.99
CA SER A 296 -6.91 16.48 -10.17
C SER A 296 -8.40 16.72 -9.88
N PHE A 297 -9.30 15.89 -10.41
CA PHE A 297 -10.73 16.05 -10.19
C PHE A 297 -11.16 15.33 -8.90
N PHE A 298 -11.48 16.11 -7.88
CA PHE A 298 -12.05 15.62 -6.63
C PHE A 298 -13.58 15.63 -6.72
N LEU A 299 -14.18 14.45 -6.81
CA LEU A 299 -15.64 14.30 -6.76
C LEU A 299 -16.10 14.50 -5.31
N VAL A 300 -16.69 15.66 -5.02
CA VAL A 300 -17.24 15.99 -3.71
C VAL A 300 -18.42 15.06 -3.41
N PRO A 301 -18.39 14.31 -2.30
CA PRO A 301 -19.50 13.45 -1.92
C PRO A 301 -20.73 14.29 -1.53
N PRO A 302 -21.94 13.85 -1.89
CA PRO A 302 -23.17 14.45 -1.38
C PRO A 302 -23.27 14.33 0.14
N GLU A 303 -23.96 15.26 0.80
CA GLU A 303 -24.18 15.27 2.25
C GLU A 303 -24.85 14.01 2.80
N THR A 304 -25.52 13.25 1.93
CA THR A 304 -26.21 12.00 2.31
C THR A 304 -25.26 10.82 2.46
N VAL A 305 -24.03 10.91 1.94
CA VAL A 305 -23.01 9.87 2.00
C VAL A 305 -22.55 9.69 3.43
N LYS A 306 -22.69 8.47 3.94
CA LYS A 306 -22.27 8.06 5.28
C LYS A 306 -20.96 7.30 5.27
N LYS A 307 -20.67 6.56 4.20
CA LYS A 307 -19.40 5.83 4.04
C LYS A 307 -18.70 6.30 2.79
N LEU A 308 -17.47 6.75 2.95
CA LEU A 308 -16.60 7.16 1.86
C LEU A 308 -15.37 6.27 1.86
N LEU A 309 -15.11 5.61 0.74
CA LEU A 309 -13.89 4.88 0.50
C LEU A 309 -13.15 5.52 -0.66
N ILE A 310 -11.91 5.92 -0.43
CA ILE A 310 -11.02 6.45 -1.46
C ILE A 310 -9.81 5.52 -1.52
N GLY A 311 -9.56 4.95 -2.68
CA GLY A 311 -8.37 4.15 -2.95
C GLY A 311 -7.70 4.57 -4.25
N GLY A 312 -6.49 4.09 -4.46
CA GLY A 312 -5.74 4.36 -5.69
C GLY A 312 -4.92 5.64 -5.63
N ILE A 313 -4.54 6.10 -6.82
CA ILE A 313 -3.43 7.02 -7.01
C ILE A 313 -3.97 8.40 -7.43
N MET A 314 -3.86 9.40 -6.56
CA MET A 314 -4.38 10.76 -6.79
C MET A 314 -3.26 11.80 -6.96
N SER A 315 -3.58 12.96 -7.56
CA SER A 315 -2.63 14.08 -7.69
C SER A 315 -2.55 14.91 -6.40
N ALA A 316 -1.50 15.73 -6.26
CA ALA A 316 -1.41 16.68 -5.14
C ALA A 316 -2.59 17.67 -5.12
N GLU A 317 -3.02 18.14 -6.29
CA GLU A 317 -4.16 19.05 -6.42
C GLU A 317 -5.46 18.40 -5.93
N TRP A 318 -5.65 17.11 -6.21
CA TRP A 318 -6.79 16.34 -5.69
C TRP A 318 -6.81 16.32 -4.16
N TRP A 319 -5.66 16.03 -3.54
CA TRP A 319 -5.54 16.02 -2.07
C TRP A 319 -5.78 17.39 -1.46
N MET A 320 -5.34 18.46 -2.11
CA MET A 320 -5.64 19.83 -1.65
C MET A 320 -7.14 20.16 -1.72
N LYS A 321 -7.87 19.61 -2.70
CA LYS A 321 -9.35 19.76 -2.78
C LYS A 321 -10.05 18.90 -1.72
N PHE A 322 -9.61 17.66 -1.53
CA PHE A 322 -10.07 16.78 -0.45
C PHE A 322 -9.90 17.45 0.91
N ALA A 323 -8.72 18.00 1.20
CA ALA A 323 -8.40 18.67 2.46
C ALA A 323 -9.32 19.87 2.74
N LYS A 324 -9.81 20.56 1.71
CA LYS A 324 -10.74 21.70 1.86
C LYS A 324 -12.21 21.27 2.02
N CYS A 325 -12.53 20.00 1.81
CA CYS A 325 -13.90 19.51 1.86
C CYS A 325 -14.32 19.15 3.30
N PRO A 326 -15.42 19.72 3.83
CA PRO A 326 -15.85 19.47 5.21
C PRO A 326 -16.31 18.04 5.51
N LEU A 327 -16.83 17.32 4.50
CA LEU A 327 -17.33 15.95 4.62
C LEU A 327 -18.33 15.71 5.78
N GLU A 328 -19.12 16.72 6.16
CA GLU A 328 -19.97 16.71 7.37
C GLU A 328 -20.98 15.55 7.46
N GLY A 329 -21.38 14.98 6.32
CA GLY A 329 -22.28 13.83 6.26
C GLY A 329 -21.61 12.48 6.52
N VAL A 330 -20.30 12.39 6.31
CA VAL A 330 -19.53 11.14 6.29
C VAL A 330 -19.24 10.70 7.72
N GLU A 331 -19.58 9.45 8.04
CA GLU A 331 -19.39 8.84 9.36
C GLU A 331 -18.23 7.82 9.35
N GLU A 332 -18.02 7.14 8.22
CA GLU A 332 -16.93 6.19 8.01
C GLU A 332 -16.08 6.62 6.81
N LEU A 333 -14.79 6.85 7.04
CA LEU A 333 -13.80 7.13 5.98
C LEU A 333 -12.78 6.00 5.91
N THR A 334 -12.58 5.46 4.71
CA THR A 334 -11.50 4.51 4.42
C THR A 334 -10.59 5.07 3.33
N LEU A 335 -9.30 5.19 3.64
CA LEU A 335 -8.25 5.52 2.68
C LEU A 335 -7.48 4.23 2.37
N ALA A 336 -7.78 3.63 1.22
CA ALA A 336 -7.25 2.35 0.79
C ALA A 336 -5.99 2.51 -0.06
N LYS A 337 -5.01 1.61 0.10
CA LYS A 337 -3.84 1.57 -0.78
C LYS A 337 -4.22 1.12 -2.18
N SER A 338 -3.49 1.61 -3.19
CA SER A 338 -3.52 1.03 -4.54
C SER A 338 -2.88 -0.36 -4.52
N GLN A 339 -3.66 -1.43 -4.73
CA GLN A 339 -3.12 -2.80 -4.88
C GLN A 339 -2.20 -2.97 -6.11
N GLN A 340 -2.14 -1.98 -7.01
CA GLN A 340 -1.46 -2.11 -8.30
C GLN A 340 0.01 -1.66 -8.29
N ASP A 341 0.50 -1.06 -7.19
CA ASP A 341 1.89 -0.58 -7.12
C ASP A 341 2.93 -1.70 -7.09
N GLU A 342 2.55 -2.90 -6.65
CA GLU A 342 3.51 -3.99 -6.42
C GLU A 342 4.06 -4.64 -7.70
N GLN A 343 3.37 -4.48 -8.84
CA GLN A 343 3.70 -5.25 -10.05
C GLN A 343 4.55 -4.49 -11.08
N ASN A 344 4.61 -3.16 -11.02
CA ASN A 344 5.33 -2.35 -11.99
C ASN A 344 6.72 -1.97 -11.47
N GLY A 345 7.61 -2.96 -11.46
CA GLY A 345 9.02 -2.74 -11.18
C GLY A 345 9.67 -1.74 -12.16
N ASP A 346 10.22 -0.67 -11.58
CA ASP A 346 11.58 -0.17 -11.85
C ASP A 346 11.83 1.06 -12.76
N GLU A 347 10.97 1.50 -13.68
CA GLU A 347 11.51 2.38 -14.76
C GLU A 347 11.25 3.90 -14.70
N GLY A 348 10.64 4.47 -13.67
CA GLY A 348 10.14 5.87 -13.70
C GLY A 348 10.55 6.80 -12.56
N ARG A 349 11.85 6.95 -12.32
CA ARG A 349 12.47 7.68 -11.19
C ARG A 349 12.25 9.20 -11.23
N ASN A 350 11.26 9.71 -10.51
CA ASN A 350 11.28 11.09 -10.03
C ASN A 350 10.78 11.11 -8.58
N LEU A 351 11.69 11.42 -7.65
CA LEU A 351 11.39 11.65 -6.24
C LEU A 351 10.51 12.90 -6.12
N GLN A 352 9.20 12.75 -6.33
CA GLN A 352 8.26 13.80 -5.99
C GLN A 352 8.31 14.02 -4.48
N LYS A 353 8.38 15.28 -4.07
CA LYS A 353 8.35 15.64 -2.65
C LYS A 353 7.09 15.06 -2.00
N PRO A 354 7.16 14.55 -0.75
CA PRO A 354 5.99 14.07 -0.05
C PRO A 354 4.92 15.18 0.03
N ILE A 355 3.66 14.79 -0.13
CA ILE A 355 2.53 15.70 -0.02
C ILE A 355 2.25 15.92 1.48
N VAL A 356 2.15 17.18 1.89
CA VAL A 356 1.82 17.61 3.25
C VAL A 356 0.61 18.53 3.15
N LEU A 357 -0.48 18.22 3.85
CA LEU A 357 -1.74 18.98 3.79
C LEU A 357 -1.75 20.15 4.79
N GLY A 358 -1.14 19.97 5.96
CA GLY A 358 -1.14 20.90 7.09
C GLY A 358 -2.43 20.89 7.91
N ASP A 359 -3.60 20.82 7.25
CA ASP A 359 -4.91 20.78 7.88
C ASP A 359 -5.95 20.12 6.96
N VAL A 360 -7.05 19.65 7.54
CA VAL A 360 -8.22 19.15 6.80
C VAL A 360 -9.51 19.76 7.36
N ALA A 361 -10.48 20.00 6.49
CA ALA A 361 -11.80 20.47 6.86
C ALA A 361 -12.73 19.32 7.32
N CYS A 362 -12.35 18.07 7.04
CA CYS A 362 -13.12 16.87 7.34
C CYS A 362 -13.51 16.78 8.83
N ARG A 363 -14.81 16.70 9.13
CA ARG A 363 -15.37 16.61 10.49
C ARG A 363 -16.52 15.60 10.55
N GLY A 364 -16.87 15.16 11.76
CA GLY A 364 -18.02 14.28 12.02
C GLY A 364 -17.73 12.78 11.88
N LEU A 365 -16.48 12.38 11.63
CA LEU A 365 -16.12 10.98 11.49
C LEU A 365 -16.24 10.23 12.82
N THR A 366 -16.84 9.05 12.75
CA THR A 366 -16.92 8.08 13.86
C THR A 366 -15.90 6.96 13.70
N LYS A 367 -15.53 6.67 12.44
CA LYS A 367 -14.57 5.63 12.08
C LYS A 367 -13.66 6.12 10.96
N LEU A 368 -12.38 5.83 11.12
CA LEU A 368 -11.35 6.11 10.14
C LEU A 368 -10.49 4.85 10.00
N LEU A 369 -10.30 4.41 8.76
CA LEU A 369 -9.39 3.35 8.40
C LEU A 369 -8.42 3.89 7.35
N ILE A 370 -7.13 3.75 7.61
CA ILE A 370 -6.07 4.05 6.66
C ILE A 370 -5.32 2.74 6.44
N GLU A 371 -5.50 2.15 5.26
CA GLU A 371 -4.81 0.93 4.87
C GLU A 371 -3.41 1.31 4.39
N GLU A 372 -2.40 0.98 5.18
CA GLU A 372 -0.99 1.06 4.82
C GLU A 372 -0.42 -0.36 4.76
N GLU A 373 0.69 -0.55 4.05
CA GLU A 373 1.37 -1.84 4.05
C GLU A 373 1.96 -2.12 5.43
N ASP A 374 1.40 -3.12 6.09
CA ASP A 374 2.02 -3.72 7.26
C ASP A 374 3.36 -4.37 6.83
N ASN A 375 4.47 -3.67 7.09
CA ASN A 375 5.84 -4.20 7.17
C ASN A 375 6.70 -4.27 5.90
N VAL A 376 6.32 -3.68 4.76
CA VAL A 376 7.30 -3.51 3.67
C VAL A 376 8.16 -2.29 4.01
N VAL A 377 9.20 -2.50 4.82
CA VAL A 377 10.26 -1.51 4.98
C VAL A 377 10.71 -1.12 3.57
N PRO A 378 10.66 0.17 3.19
CA PRO A 378 11.02 0.63 1.86
C PRO A 378 12.53 0.48 1.65
N HIS A 379 13.00 -0.76 1.42
CA HIS A 379 14.41 -1.08 1.19
C HIS A 379 14.95 -0.39 -0.08
N SER A 380 14.06 0.13 -0.92
CA SER A 380 14.37 0.74 -2.21
C SER A 380 14.10 2.25 -2.29
N GLY A 381 13.78 2.91 -1.17
CA GLY A 381 13.48 4.36 -1.19
C GLY A 381 12.27 4.73 -2.06
N HIS A 382 11.41 3.76 -2.39
CA HIS A 382 10.21 3.94 -3.19
C HIS A 382 9.07 4.41 -2.29
N THR A 383 8.83 5.71 -2.21
CA THR A 383 7.62 6.27 -1.59
C THR A 383 6.48 6.22 -2.62
N SER A 384 5.97 5.03 -2.96
CA SER A 384 4.87 4.89 -3.92
C SER A 384 3.50 5.31 -3.34
N ASN A 385 3.39 5.44 -2.02
CA ASN A 385 2.14 5.85 -1.40
C ASN A 385 1.89 7.35 -1.60
N ARG A 386 1.01 7.66 -2.53
CA ARG A 386 0.50 9.01 -2.83
C ARG A 386 -0.47 9.55 -1.76
N ILE A 387 -0.56 8.94 -0.59
CA ILE A 387 -1.35 9.45 0.54
C ILE A 387 -0.50 10.52 1.25
N PRO A 388 -1.02 11.72 1.55
CA PRO A 388 -0.26 12.74 2.26
C PRO A 388 0.20 12.25 3.63
N VAL A 389 1.46 12.53 3.98
CA VAL A 389 2.13 11.94 5.16
C VAL A 389 1.49 12.34 6.49
N ASP A 390 0.79 13.48 6.51
CA ASP A 390 0.17 14.07 7.69
C ASP A 390 -1.36 13.89 7.73
N ILE A 391 -1.96 13.19 6.75
CA ILE A 391 -3.42 13.09 6.62
C ILE A 391 -4.08 12.48 7.86
N GLY A 392 -3.48 11.44 8.44
CA GLY A 392 -4.00 10.75 9.62
C GLY A 392 -4.08 11.69 10.82
N SER A 393 -3.00 12.40 11.10
CA SER A 393 -2.95 13.41 12.17
C SER A 393 -3.91 14.56 11.92
N CYS A 394 -3.98 15.11 10.70
CA CYS A 394 -4.90 16.19 10.39
C CYS A 394 -6.37 15.78 10.62
N ILE A 395 -6.75 14.57 10.19
CA ILE A 395 -8.12 14.07 10.39
C ILE A 395 -8.41 13.82 11.87
N LEU A 396 -7.50 13.20 12.62
CA LEU A 396 -7.69 12.97 14.06
C LEU A 396 -7.87 14.27 14.85
N ASN A 397 -7.07 15.29 14.54
CA ASN A 397 -7.15 16.61 15.19
C ASN A 397 -8.53 17.26 15.01
N ARG A 398 -9.22 16.97 13.90
CA ARG A 398 -10.55 17.50 13.60
C ARG A 398 -11.70 16.59 14.06
N ASN A 399 -11.39 15.36 14.47
CA ASN A 399 -12.37 14.33 14.82
C ASN A 399 -12.00 13.62 16.13
N PRO A 400 -12.00 14.33 17.28
CA PRO A 400 -11.64 13.74 18.58
C PRO A 400 -12.61 12.63 19.04
N GLY A 401 -13.78 12.49 18.39
CA GLY A 401 -14.77 11.46 18.66
C GLY A 401 -14.53 10.11 17.98
N ILE A 402 -13.51 9.97 17.13
CA ILE A 402 -13.16 8.68 16.51
C ILE A 402 -12.83 7.68 17.63
N GLY A 403 -13.35 6.45 17.50
CA GLY A 403 -13.19 5.41 18.52
C GLY A 403 -11.72 5.19 18.91
N LYS A 404 -11.45 5.06 20.22
CA LYS A 404 -10.10 4.88 20.77
C LYS A 404 -9.25 3.82 20.03
N PRO A 405 -9.79 2.66 19.62
CA PRO A 405 -9.01 1.68 18.85
C PRO A 405 -8.50 2.24 17.52
N SER A 406 -9.37 2.89 16.74
CA SER A 406 -9.01 3.46 15.44
C SER A 406 -8.03 4.62 15.58
N SER A 407 -8.26 5.52 16.55
CA SER A 407 -7.32 6.62 16.82
C SER A 407 -5.94 6.11 17.21
N ARG A 408 -5.88 5.08 18.07
CA ARG A 408 -4.62 4.46 18.48
C ARG A 408 -3.91 3.80 17.31
N GLU A 409 -4.63 3.04 16.48
CA GLU A 409 -4.04 2.39 15.31
C GLU A 409 -3.41 3.41 14.35
N ILE A 410 -4.11 4.51 14.07
CA ILE A 410 -3.61 5.58 13.20
C ILE A 410 -2.40 6.28 13.82
N ALA A 411 -2.44 6.57 15.13
CA ALA A 411 -1.32 7.17 15.83
C ALA A 411 -0.08 6.26 15.85
N LEU A 412 -0.27 4.94 16.02
CA LEU A 412 0.80 3.95 15.94
C LEU A 412 1.41 3.87 14.54
N LYS A 413 0.57 3.94 13.50
CA LYS A 413 1.03 3.98 12.10
C LYS A 413 1.83 5.24 11.80
N ALA A 414 1.30 6.41 12.17
CA ALA A 414 2.00 7.69 12.02
C ALA A 414 3.34 7.70 12.77
N ALA A 415 3.37 7.20 14.00
CA ALA A 415 4.60 7.03 14.77
C ALA A 415 5.59 6.09 14.07
N ASN A 416 5.14 4.94 13.58
CA ASN A 416 6.00 3.99 12.86
C ASN A 416 6.58 4.59 11.57
N ASN A 417 5.84 5.43 10.84
CA ASN A 417 6.33 6.11 9.65
C ASN A 417 7.42 7.15 9.98
N LEU A 418 7.25 7.91 11.08
CA LEU A 418 8.29 8.81 11.59
C LEU A 418 9.56 8.06 12.02
N LEU A 419 9.39 6.91 12.68
CA LEU A 419 10.49 6.03 13.07
C LEU A 419 11.21 5.46 11.85
N ALA A 420 10.49 4.86 10.91
CA ALA A 420 11.07 4.29 9.69
C ALA A 420 11.85 5.33 8.84
N THR A 421 11.47 6.62 8.93
CA THR A 421 12.19 7.71 8.26
C THR A 421 13.44 8.16 9.03
N SER A 422 13.45 8.04 10.36
CA SER A 422 14.57 8.46 11.22
C SER A 422 15.62 7.35 11.43
N GLU A 423 15.22 6.09 11.45
CA GLU A 423 16.09 4.93 11.65
C GLU A 423 17.29 4.88 10.66
N PRO A 424 17.12 5.02 9.33
CA PRO A 424 18.25 5.00 8.40
C PRO A 424 19.26 6.12 8.65
N TRP A 425 18.79 7.29 9.09
CA TRP A 425 19.63 8.42 9.44
C TRP A 425 20.45 8.16 10.72
N LEU A 426 19.84 7.55 11.75
CA LEU A 426 20.57 7.15 12.95
C LEU A 426 21.68 6.14 12.64
N ARG A 427 21.36 5.14 11.81
CA ARG A 427 22.35 4.15 11.34
C ARG A 427 23.46 4.80 10.52
N LEU A 428 23.15 5.81 9.70
CA LEU A 428 24.14 6.56 8.95
C LEU A 428 25.09 7.34 9.88
N ILE A 429 24.57 8.06 10.86
CA ILE A 429 25.39 8.82 11.82
C ILE A 429 26.28 7.88 12.63
N SER A 430 25.75 6.75 13.10
CA SER A 430 26.52 5.72 13.79
C SER A 430 27.75 5.29 12.97
N ARG A 431 27.55 4.99 11.68
CA ARG A 431 28.63 4.63 10.75
C ARG A 431 29.60 5.79 10.50
N GLN A 432 29.10 7.02 10.41
CA GLN A 432 29.93 8.21 10.24
C GLN A 432 30.82 8.46 11.46
N SER A 433 30.30 8.36 12.67
CA SER A 433 31.07 8.49 13.92
C SER A 433 32.18 7.44 14.00
N ALA A 434 31.86 6.18 13.72
CA ALA A 434 32.86 5.12 13.68
C ALA A 434 33.88 5.34 12.56
N ALA A 435 33.47 5.77 11.36
CA ALA A 435 34.38 6.10 10.28
C ALA A 435 35.33 7.25 10.68
N THR A 436 34.83 8.33 11.29
CA THR A 436 35.65 9.44 11.78
C THR A 436 36.74 8.94 12.73
N LEU A 437 36.40 8.09 13.70
CA LEU A 437 37.38 7.54 14.64
C LEU A 437 38.33 6.50 14.01
N ARG A 438 37.89 5.78 12.97
CA ARG A 438 38.77 4.89 12.18
C ARG A 438 39.82 5.66 11.39
N TYR A 439 39.48 6.85 10.88
CA TYR A 439 40.38 7.68 10.08
C TYR A 439 41.26 8.61 10.93
N LEU A 440 40.75 9.09 12.07
CA LEU A 440 41.46 10.05 12.92
C LEU A 440 41.88 9.42 14.25
N VAL A 441 42.20 8.11 14.27
CA VAL A 441 42.47 7.31 15.48
C VAL A 441 43.26 8.16 16.49
N PRO A 442 42.59 8.68 17.54
CA PRO A 442 43.24 9.56 18.49
C PRO A 442 44.51 8.92 19.03
N GLU A 443 45.59 9.69 19.10
CA GLU A 443 46.90 9.19 19.54
C GLU A 443 46.84 8.54 20.93
N ARG A 444 45.92 9.02 21.78
CA ARG A 444 45.61 8.43 23.09
C ARG A 444 45.21 6.95 23.03
N PHE A 445 44.61 6.48 21.94
CA PHE A 445 44.25 5.07 21.75
C PHE A 445 45.46 4.21 21.38
N LEU A 446 46.53 4.83 20.90
CA LEU A 446 47.71 4.17 20.34
C LEU A 446 48.88 4.13 21.32
N ARG A 447 48.89 4.99 22.35
CA ARG A 447 49.96 5.03 23.37
C ARG A 447 49.70 4.02 24.50
N ALA A 448 50.73 3.26 24.87
CA ALA A 448 50.69 2.25 25.93
C ALA A 448 50.58 2.83 27.35
N ASP A 449 50.80 4.14 27.49
CA ASP A 449 51.09 4.80 28.77
C ASP A 449 49.84 5.36 29.47
N GLY A 450 48.65 4.88 29.08
CA GLY A 450 47.40 5.26 29.74
C GLY A 450 47.45 4.96 31.24
N PRO A 451 46.82 5.80 32.08
CA PRO A 451 46.76 5.57 33.53
C PRO A 451 46.19 4.16 33.78
N ARG A 452 46.98 3.32 34.46
CA ARG A 452 46.67 1.91 34.74
C ARG A 452 45.25 1.80 35.32
N GLY A 453 44.28 1.38 34.49
CA GLY A 453 42.92 1.10 34.93
C GLY A 453 41.79 1.55 34.00
N ILE A 454 42.03 2.45 33.04
CA ILE A 454 41.03 2.80 32.02
C ILE A 454 41.34 2.02 30.74
N SER A 455 40.40 1.18 30.32
CA SER A 455 40.51 0.43 29.06
C SER A 455 40.42 1.40 27.88
N VAL A 456 41.31 1.26 26.89
CA VAL A 456 41.25 1.98 25.61
C VAL A 456 39.84 1.89 24.98
N ALA A 457 39.11 0.80 25.22
CA ALA A 457 37.72 0.65 24.78
C ALA A 457 36.77 1.68 25.42
N THR A 458 36.98 2.08 26.67
CA THR A 458 36.16 3.09 27.35
C THR A 458 36.33 4.48 26.74
N ASP A 459 37.57 4.85 26.40
CA ASP A 459 37.83 6.14 25.75
C ASP A 459 37.26 6.15 24.32
N ILE A 460 37.36 5.03 23.60
CA ILE A 460 36.73 4.86 22.27
C ILE A 460 35.21 4.96 22.37
N ASP A 461 34.59 4.30 23.35
CA ASP A 461 33.14 4.35 23.56
C ASP A 461 32.68 5.77 23.85
N GLN A 462 33.41 6.52 24.68
CA GLN A 462 33.08 7.90 25.03
C GLN A 462 33.21 8.84 23.82
N ASP A 463 34.32 8.74 23.07
CA ASP A 463 34.56 9.56 21.88
C ASP A 463 33.53 9.24 20.77
N PHE A 464 33.20 7.96 20.60
CA PHE A 464 32.17 7.53 19.65
C PHE A 464 30.81 8.12 20.01
N LEU A 465 30.45 8.06 21.30
CA LEU A 465 29.19 8.57 21.80
C LEU A 465 29.11 10.10 21.64
N GLU A 466 30.18 10.82 21.93
CA GLU A 466 30.25 12.27 21.75
C GLU A 466 30.02 12.65 20.28
N LEU A 467 30.69 11.98 19.34
CA LEU A 467 30.48 12.19 17.91
C LEU A 467 29.06 11.86 17.46
N PHE A 468 28.51 10.74 17.93
CA PHE A 468 27.14 10.30 17.61
C PHE A 468 26.08 11.30 18.10
N LEU A 469 26.23 11.85 19.31
CA LEU A 469 25.25 12.74 19.91
C LEU A 469 25.30 14.16 19.34
N THR A 470 26.50 14.66 19.06
CA THR A 470 26.71 16.05 18.67
C THR A 470 26.48 16.29 17.18
N ASP A 471 26.55 15.24 16.33
CA ASP A 471 26.64 15.40 14.86
C ASP A 471 27.78 16.35 14.45
N HIS A 472 28.69 16.64 15.38
CA HIS A 472 29.86 17.45 15.16
C HIS A 472 30.93 16.55 14.56
N HIS A 473 30.67 16.13 13.33
CA HIS A 473 31.70 15.77 12.37
C HIS A 473 32.48 17.01 11.88
N ALA A 474 32.29 18.17 12.54
CA ALA A 474 32.93 19.46 12.34
C ALA A 474 34.42 19.45 12.75
N GLY A 475 35.16 18.53 12.17
CA GLY A 475 36.60 18.57 11.91
C GLY A 475 36.91 18.13 10.46
N LEU A 476 35.87 17.79 9.68
CA LEU A 476 35.94 17.41 8.28
C LEU A 476 35.52 18.55 7.33
N SER A 477 35.53 19.81 7.78
CA SER A 477 35.47 20.92 6.83
C SER A 477 36.84 21.05 6.16
N ARG A 478 36.83 21.31 4.85
CA ARG A 478 38.04 21.47 4.05
C ARG A 478 39.00 22.54 4.60
N GLU A 479 38.47 23.51 5.34
CA GLU A 479 39.19 24.68 5.89
C GLU A 479 39.82 24.42 7.26
N TYR A 480 39.24 23.54 8.10
CA TYR A 480 39.85 23.12 9.37
C TYR A 480 41.13 22.30 9.14
N LEU A 481 41.10 21.44 8.12
CA LEU A 481 42.27 20.74 7.60
C LEU A 481 43.37 21.70 7.06
N GLN A 482 43.03 22.94 6.68
CA GLN A 482 43.99 23.94 6.19
C GLN A 482 44.60 24.81 7.30
N SER A 483 43.93 25.02 8.43
CA SER A 483 44.41 25.85 9.56
C SER A 483 45.51 25.15 10.38
N CYS A 484 45.36 23.85 10.65
CA CYS A 484 46.39 23.03 11.30
C CYS A 484 47.71 22.99 10.50
N CYS A 485 47.66 23.24 9.18
CA CYS A 485 48.81 23.30 8.28
C CYS A 485 49.71 24.55 8.45
N ALA A 486 49.26 25.63 9.11
CA ALA A 486 50.00 26.91 9.14
C ALA A 486 51.03 27.03 10.29
N GLN A 487 50.85 26.31 11.40
CA GLN A 487 51.60 26.51 12.65
C GLN A 487 52.89 25.69 12.76
N TRP A 488 53.09 24.67 11.92
CA TRP A 488 54.20 23.72 12.05
C TRP A 488 55.44 24.01 11.17
N ARG A 489 55.52 25.22 10.58
CA ARG A 489 56.65 25.67 9.73
C ARG A 489 57.97 25.91 10.48
N ASP A 490 57.94 26.06 11.79
CA ASP A 490 59.06 26.67 12.52
C ASP A 490 60.11 25.69 13.09
N PHE A 491 59.94 24.36 13.02
CA PHE A 491 60.59 23.50 14.04
C PHE A 491 61.81 22.60 13.69
N SER A 492 62.21 22.26 12.45
CA SER A 492 63.19 21.13 12.34
C SER A 492 64.17 21.11 11.15
N GLY A 493 65.33 21.74 11.28
CA GLY A 493 66.46 21.56 10.36
C GLY A 493 67.32 20.30 10.61
N ILE A 494 68.07 19.91 9.57
CA ILE A 494 69.29 19.06 9.49
C ILE A 494 69.13 17.60 8.97
N GLU A 495 70.18 17.16 8.24
CA GLU A 495 70.27 16.19 7.13
C GLU A 495 70.87 14.79 7.41
N THR A 496 70.59 13.94 6.41
CA THR A 496 70.90 12.54 6.05
C THR A 496 72.35 12.00 6.09
N SER A 497 72.50 10.67 6.26
CA SER A 497 73.17 9.81 5.25
C SER A 497 73.04 8.28 5.47
N GLN A 498 72.51 7.61 4.43
CA GLN A 498 72.78 6.25 3.89
C GLN A 498 72.25 4.99 4.61
N ILE A 499 71.51 4.13 3.86
CA ILE A 499 71.90 2.74 3.48
C ILE A 499 70.86 2.10 2.53
N SER A 500 71.34 1.17 1.70
CA SER A 500 70.71 0.51 0.55
C SER A 500 70.02 -0.83 0.84
N THR A 501 69.20 -1.21 -0.14
CA THR A 501 68.49 -2.47 -0.52
C THR A 501 69.23 -3.80 -0.26
N ARG A 502 68.56 -4.96 -0.02
CA ARG A 502 67.87 -5.84 -1.01
C ARG A 502 67.15 -7.08 -0.37
N PRO A 503 66.45 -7.98 -1.14
CA PRO A 503 65.17 -8.65 -0.82
C PRO A 503 65.31 -10.17 -0.52
N ASP A 504 64.26 -10.90 -0.12
CA ASP A 504 63.47 -11.80 -1.00
C ASP A 504 62.26 -12.46 -0.28
N GLY A 505 61.17 -12.66 -1.03
CA GLY A 505 60.08 -13.69 -0.94
C GLY A 505 59.65 -14.22 0.44
N LEU A 506 58.47 -13.92 1.00
CA LEU A 506 57.13 -14.27 0.50
C LEU A 506 56.10 -13.24 1.02
N PRO A 507 56.19 -11.98 0.59
CA PRO A 507 55.55 -10.90 1.31
C PRO A 507 54.34 -10.36 0.55
N GLU A 508 54.17 -10.53 -0.75
CA GLU A 508 53.47 -9.52 -1.55
C GLU A 508 52.00 -9.23 -1.18
N TYR A 509 51.21 -10.17 -0.64
CA TYR A 509 49.85 -9.86 -0.14
C TYR A 509 49.83 -9.41 1.34
N ARG A 510 50.63 -10.04 2.22
CA ARG A 510 50.76 -9.61 3.63
C ARG A 510 51.63 -8.36 3.80
N LEU A 511 52.49 -8.09 2.83
CA LEU A 511 53.35 -6.93 2.64
C LEU A 511 52.67 -5.93 1.73
N ARG A 512 51.66 -6.28 0.90
CA ARG A 512 50.70 -5.29 0.39
C ARG A 512 49.74 -4.86 1.47
N LEU A 513 49.22 -5.77 2.30
CA LEU A 513 48.39 -5.38 3.45
C LEU A 513 49.23 -4.66 4.49
N ALA A 514 50.44 -5.12 4.81
CA ALA A 514 51.34 -4.38 5.69
C ALA A 514 51.93 -3.14 5.02
N LEU A 515 52.14 -3.07 3.68
CA LEU A 515 52.46 -1.81 3.00
C LEU A 515 51.25 -0.90 3.02
N VAL A 516 50.03 -1.38 2.79
CA VAL A 516 48.83 -0.55 2.78
C VAL A 516 48.55 -0.07 4.19
N ASP A 517 48.65 -0.93 5.19
CA ASP A 517 48.50 -0.59 6.60
C ASP A 517 49.65 0.29 7.10
N ALA A 518 50.88 0.13 6.59
CA ALA A 518 52.01 0.98 6.93
C ALA A 518 52.06 2.27 6.09
N ILE A 519 51.56 2.27 4.87
CA ILE A 519 51.34 3.47 4.04
C ILE A 519 50.18 4.24 4.65
N GLU A 520 49.12 3.60 5.13
CA GLU A 520 48.07 4.22 5.93
C GLU A 520 48.62 4.71 7.25
N MET A 521 49.40 3.91 7.99
CA MET A 521 50.04 4.32 9.24
C MET A 521 50.96 5.52 9.03
N VAL A 522 51.79 5.48 7.99
CA VAL A 522 52.72 6.56 7.69
C VAL A 522 51.96 7.72 7.09
N LEU A 523 50.92 7.55 6.28
CA LEU A 523 50.04 8.64 5.86
C LEU A 523 49.30 9.24 7.04
N ASP A 524 48.85 8.46 8.03
CA ASP A 524 48.17 8.93 9.24
C ASP A 524 49.16 9.68 10.15
N LEU A 525 50.37 9.15 10.37
CA LEU A 525 51.47 9.80 11.09
C LEU A 525 52.03 11.03 10.34
N TYR A 526 52.06 11.00 9.01
CA TYR A 526 52.54 12.06 8.14
C TYR A 526 51.48 13.14 7.94
N VAL A 527 50.19 12.80 7.92
CA VAL A 527 49.08 13.75 7.98
C VAL A 527 49.00 14.38 9.36
N TYR A 528 49.23 13.60 10.42
CA TYR A 528 49.41 14.06 11.80
C TYR A 528 50.61 15.02 11.95
N LYS A 529 51.73 14.78 11.26
CA LYS A 529 52.99 15.55 11.38
C LYS A 529 53.15 16.65 10.32
N TYR A 530 52.50 16.55 9.15
CA TYR A 530 52.75 17.38 7.95
C TYR A 530 51.52 17.70 7.07
N GLY A 531 50.34 17.11 7.29
CA GLY A 531 49.14 17.33 6.46
C GLY A 531 49.14 16.62 5.09
N LEU A 532 48.09 16.84 4.28
CA LEU A 532 47.79 16.06 3.05
C LEU A 532 48.66 16.37 1.82
N THR A 533 49.46 17.43 1.81
CA THR A 533 50.37 17.75 0.68
C THR A 533 51.79 18.05 1.18
N PRO A 534 52.83 17.34 0.70
CA PRO A 534 54.20 17.66 1.02
C PRO A 534 54.54 19.09 0.57
N PRO A 535 55.23 19.90 1.38
CA PRO A 535 55.91 21.08 0.85
C PRO A 535 56.89 20.64 -0.25
N ALA A 536 56.94 21.40 -1.34
CA ALA A 536 57.88 21.14 -2.43
C ALA A 536 59.31 21.00 -1.88
N GLY A 537 59.97 19.86 -2.16
CA GLY A 537 61.32 19.54 -1.68
C GLY A 537 61.42 18.54 -0.51
N LYS A 538 60.31 18.09 0.09
CA LYS A 538 60.32 17.15 1.23
C LYS A 538 60.02 15.67 0.93
N GLN A 539 59.89 15.30 -0.35
CA GLN A 539 59.56 13.92 -0.76
C GLN A 539 60.59 12.86 -0.30
N LYS A 540 61.88 13.21 -0.22
CA LYS A 540 62.93 12.28 0.21
C LYS A 540 62.82 11.95 1.71
N ALA A 541 62.55 12.96 2.55
CA ALA A 541 62.35 12.79 3.99
C ALA A 541 61.07 12.00 4.31
N PHE A 542 60.00 12.16 3.53
CA PHE A 542 58.80 11.33 3.64
C PHE A 542 59.10 9.84 3.44
N ILE A 543 59.84 9.51 2.38
CA ILE A 543 60.22 8.12 2.06
C ILE A 543 61.15 7.55 3.14
N GLU A 544 62.01 8.37 3.76
CA GLU A 544 62.89 7.97 4.87
C GLU A 544 62.11 7.71 6.18
N ASP A 545 61.16 8.59 6.58
CA ASP A 545 60.24 8.37 7.71
C ASP A 545 59.37 7.11 7.49
N CYS A 546 58.90 6.87 6.25
CA CYS A 546 58.19 5.64 5.88
C CYS A 546 59.04 4.39 6.16
N MET A 547 60.31 4.40 5.70
CA MET A 547 61.23 3.27 5.80
C MET A 547 61.66 2.98 7.24
N GLU A 548 61.83 4.02 8.07
CA GLU A 548 62.20 3.89 9.47
C GLU A 548 61.02 3.41 10.34
N THR A 549 59.82 3.97 10.09
CA THR A 549 58.60 3.51 10.75
C THR A 549 58.31 2.05 10.41
N LEU A 550 58.51 1.63 9.15
CA LEU A 550 58.39 0.24 8.70
C LEU A 550 59.40 -0.73 9.35
N GLN A 551 60.51 -0.23 9.89
CA GLN A 551 61.56 -1.03 10.55
C GLN A 551 61.50 -0.97 12.10
N GLY A 552 60.63 -0.14 12.68
CA GLY A 552 60.52 0.03 14.12
C GLY A 552 59.89 -1.18 14.84
N PRO A 553 60.35 -1.55 16.06
CA PRO A 553 59.81 -2.69 16.81
C PRO A 553 58.32 -2.56 17.19
N ASN A 554 57.74 -1.36 17.04
CA ASN A 554 56.40 -1.02 17.53
C ASN A 554 55.29 -1.08 16.46
N VAL A 555 55.61 -1.36 15.19
CA VAL A 555 54.59 -1.46 14.11
C VAL A 555 53.59 -2.57 14.39
N GLY A 556 54.08 -3.73 14.88
CA GLY A 556 53.22 -4.84 15.26
C GLY A 556 52.24 -4.48 16.38
N GLU A 557 52.71 -3.71 17.37
CA GLU A 557 51.88 -3.20 18.48
C GLU A 557 50.85 -2.18 17.99
N TRP A 558 51.25 -1.23 17.13
CA TRP A 558 50.35 -0.25 16.52
C TRP A 558 49.25 -0.92 15.69
N LEU A 559 49.61 -1.86 14.81
CA LEU A 559 48.64 -2.60 14.01
C LEU A 559 47.67 -3.41 14.87
N THR A 560 48.16 -3.97 15.97
CA THR A 560 47.32 -4.67 16.94
C THR A 560 46.33 -3.70 17.59
N ARG A 561 46.78 -2.53 18.06
CA ARG A 561 45.91 -1.48 18.62
C ARG A 561 44.92 -0.92 17.61
N LYS A 562 45.32 -0.65 16.37
CA LYS A 562 44.40 -0.20 15.30
C LYS A 562 43.31 -1.23 15.06
N ARG A 563 43.63 -2.54 15.03
CA ARG A 563 42.62 -3.60 14.92
C ARG A 563 41.70 -3.67 16.14
N GLU A 564 42.24 -3.50 17.34
CA GLU A 564 41.44 -3.40 18.57
C GLU A 564 40.46 -2.23 18.49
N VAL A 565 40.93 -1.04 18.11
CA VAL A 565 40.09 0.15 17.91
C VAL A 565 38.99 -0.12 16.88
N GLN A 566 39.34 -0.68 15.72
CA GLN A 566 38.37 -1.02 14.68
C GLN A 566 37.34 -2.04 15.15
N SER A 567 37.75 -3.01 15.95
CA SER A 567 36.86 -4.01 16.56
C SER A 567 35.91 -3.37 17.55
N VAL A 568 36.39 -2.51 18.45
CA VAL A 568 35.55 -1.77 19.41
C VAL A 568 34.56 -0.88 18.67
N LEU A 569 35.00 -0.14 17.65
CA LEU A 569 34.11 0.72 16.85
C LEU A 569 33.02 -0.06 16.10
N ARG A 570 33.32 -1.26 15.60
CA ARG A 570 32.30 -2.15 15.02
C ARG A 570 31.27 -2.56 16.09
N LEU A 571 31.73 -2.93 17.27
CA LEU A 571 30.84 -3.23 18.40
C LEU A 571 30.02 -2.01 18.83
N CYS A 572 30.54 -0.78 18.70
CA CYS A 572 29.75 0.43 18.92
C CYS A 572 28.62 0.56 17.89
N GLU A 573 28.92 0.37 16.60
CA GLU A 573 27.93 0.44 15.52
C GLU A 573 26.82 -0.61 15.73
N GLU A 574 27.19 -1.87 15.95
CA GLU A 574 26.28 -2.99 16.21
C GLU A 574 25.40 -2.71 17.45
N ARG A 575 25.99 -2.19 18.54
CA ARG A 575 25.22 -1.81 19.74
C ARG A 575 24.15 -0.76 19.46
N ILE A 576 24.45 0.25 18.64
CA ILE A 576 23.47 1.27 18.26
C ILE A 576 22.37 0.68 17.37
N GLU A 577 22.72 -0.15 16.39
CA GLU A 577 21.73 -0.81 15.54
C GLU A 577 20.79 -1.72 16.36
N ASP A 578 21.35 -2.54 17.26
CA ASP A 578 20.59 -3.40 18.16
C ASP A 578 19.67 -2.61 19.11
N GLU A 579 20.14 -1.47 19.63
CA GLU A 579 19.34 -0.64 20.52
C GLU A 579 18.21 0.10 19.77
N ILE A 580 18.45 0.53 18.53
CA ILE A 580 17.38 1.06 17.66
C ILE A 580 16.27 0.02 17.50
N ASP A 581 16.63 -1.22 17.16
CA ASP A 581 15.66 -2.28 16.92
C ASP A 581 14.93 -2.68 18.22
N ARG A 582 15.62 -2.67 19.37
CA ARG A 582 15.06 -2.95 20.70
C ARG A 582 14.08 -1.88 21.19
N GLN A 583 14.40 -0.60 20.97
CA GLN A 583 13.60 0.53 21.46
C GLN A 583 12.46 0.92 20.53
N ARG A 584 12.42 0.37 19.31
CA ARG A 584 11.46 0.74 18.26
C ARG A 584 10.01 0.68 18.73
N ASP A 585 9.58 -0.41 19.37
CA ASP A 585 8.19 -0.58 19.81
C ASP A 585 7.83 0.40 20.96
N GLU A 586 8.75 0.62 21.91
CA GLU A 586 8.55 1.57 23.02
C GLU A 586 8.42 3.01 22.47
N MET A 587 9.33 3.39 21.57
CA MET A 587 9.29 4.69 20.90
C MET A 587 8.03 4.85 20.05
N ARG A 588 7.57 3.78 19.37
CA ARG A 588 6.33 3.81 18.59
C ARG A 588 5.13 4.11 19.48
N GLU A 589 4.99 3.42 20.62
CA GLU A 589 3.90 3.67 21.57
C GLU A 589 4.00 5.07 22.20
N LYS A 590 5.22 5.51 22.53
CA LYS A 590 5.46 6.85 23.09
C LYS A 590 5.02 7.96 22.13
N PHE A 591 5.46 7.89 20.86
CA PHE A 591 5.08 8.87 19.84
C PHE A 591 3.59 8.77 19.49
N ALA A 592 3.02 7.57 19.45
CA ALA A 592 1.58 7.42 19.25
C ALA A 592 0.79 8.10 20.38
N GLY A 593 1.23 7.97 21.64
CA GLY A 593 0.66 8.68 22.78
C GLY A 593 0.71 10.20 22.63
N ARG A 594 1.84 10.75 22.16
CA ARG A 594 2.00 12.18 21.88
C ARG A 594 1.07 12.67 20.77
N ILE A 595 0.96 11.92 19.66
CA ILE A 595 0.04 12.22 18.55
C ILE A 595 -1.41 12.24 19.04
N LEU A 596 -1.81 11.27 19.87
CA LEU A 596 -3.15 11.22 20.45
C LEU A 596 -3.45 12.40 21.40
N ASN A 597 -2.41 12.99 22.00
CA ASN A 597 -2.54 14.18 22.84
C ASN A 597 -2.54 15.49 22.03
N GLY A 598 -2.37 15.41 20.70
CA GLY A 598 -2.33 16.57 19.81
C GLY A 598 -0.97 17.26 19.75
N ASP A 599 0.10 16.62 20.23
CA ASP A 599 1.45 17.16 20.10
C ASP A 599 1.84 17.23 18.62
N THR A 600 2.33 18.38 18.17
CA THR A 600 2.99 18.51 16.88
C THR A 600 4.49 18.32 17.08
N PHE A 601 5.07 17.36 16.39
CA PHE A 601 6.52 17.13 16.40
C PHE A 601 6.97 16.66 15.02
N GLY A 602 8.10 17.19 14.57
CA GLY A 602 8.70 16.88 13.28
C GLY A 602 9.72 15.75 13.36
N LEU A 603 10.32 15.45 12.22
CA LEU A 603 11.39 14.45 12.11
C LEU A 603 12.59 14.81 13.00
N GLU A 604 12.92 16.09 13.15
CA GLU A 604 14.03 16.55 14.00
C GLU A 604 13.78 16.32 15.50
N ASP A 605 12.54 16.46 15.95
CA ASP A 605 12.17 16.16 17.35
C ASP A 605 12.35 14.66 17.64
N VAL A 606 11.89 13.80 16.70
CA VAL A 606 12.05 12.35 16.77
C VAL A 606 13.54 11.97 16.79
N ARG A 607 14.34 12.58 15.91
CA ARG A 607 15.80 12.39 15.85
C ARG A 607 16.50 12.80 17.13
N SER A 608 16.15 13.94 17.69
CA SER A 608 16.70 14.44 18.96
C SER A 608 16.38 13.49 20.12
N GLU A 609 15.14 13.02 20.19
CA GLU A 609 14.70 12.11 21.24
C GLU A 609 15.39 10.73 21.15
N TRP A 610 15.56 10.21 19.93
CA TRP A 610 16.38 9.03 19.67
C TRP A 610 17.81 9.21 20.13
N ARG A 611 18.46 10.33 19.82
CA ARG A 611 19.84 10.60 20.26
C ARG A 611 19.95 10.56 21.78
N VAL A 612 19.06 11.25 22.50
CA VAL A 612 19.07 11.25 23.97
C VAL A 612 18.89 9.83 24.52
N LEU A 613 17.90 9.09 24.03
CA LEU A 613 17.62 7.72 24.48
C LEU A 613 18.81 6.77 24.23
N LEU A 614 19.34 6.78 23.00
CA LEU A 614 20.49 5.94 22.63
C LEU A 614 21.74 6.36 23.42
N GLY A 615 21.93 7.66 23.65
CA GLY A 615 23.00 8.21 24.47
C GLY A 615 23.01 7.66 25.89
N GLU A 616 21.86 7.75 26.57
CA GLU A 616 21.71 7.26 27.94
C GLU A 616 21.87 5.74 28.06
N ARG A 617 21.39 4.98 27.08
CA ARG A 617 21.45 3.51 27.07
C ARG A 617 22.85 3.01 26.75
N PHE A 618 23.53 3.63 25.79
CA PHE A 618 24.91 3.29 25.42
C PHE A 618 25.86 3.46 26.61
N GLY A 619 25.71 4.56 27.37
CA GLY A 619 26.52 4.82 28.57
C GLY A 619 26.34 3.81 29.71
N ARG A 620 25.17 3.15 29.83
CA ARG A 620 24.93 2.12 30.86
C ARG A 620 25.61 0.79 30.54
N ILE A 621 25.69 0.42 29.26
CA ILE A 621 26.23 -0.87 28.81
C ILE A 621 27.76 -0.94 29.01
N GLY A 622 28.47 0.19 28.87
CA GLY A 622 29.91 0.28 29.16
C GLY A 622 30.29 0.01 30.63
N GLY A 623 29.30 0.01 31.53
CA GLY A 623 29.48 -0.36 32.94
C GLY A 623 29.51 -1.88 33.18
N ASP A 624 28.72 -2.66 32.42
CA ASP A 624 28.53 -4.09 32.66
C ASP A 624 29.66 -4.97 32.11
N LEU A 625 30.37 -4.50 31.07
CA LEU A 625 31.59 -5.16 30.54
C LEU A 625 32.78 -5.12 31.51
N ARG A 626 32.67 -4.44 32.65
CA ARG A 626 33.68 -4.47 33.72
C ARG A 626 33.61 -5.74 34.59
N GLY A 627 32.59 -6.59 34.38
CA GLY A 627 32.31 -7.77 35.20
C GLY A 627 32.56 -9.15 34.55
N THR A 628 32.98 -9.19 33.28
CA THR A 628 33.37 -10.41 32.54
C THR A 628 34.81 -10.28 32.08
#